data_AF-A0A953ZG12-F1
#
_entry.id   AF-A0A953ZG12-F1
#
_cell.length_a   1.000
_cell.length_b   1.000
_cell.length_c   1.000
_cell.angle_alpha   90.00
_cell.angle_beta   90.00
_cell.angle_gamma   90.00
#
_symmetry.space_group_name_H-M   'P 1'
#
loop_
_entity.id
_entity.type
_entity.pdbx_description
1 polymer ?
#
loop_
_entity_poly.entity_id
_entity_poly.type
_entity_poly.pdbx_seq_one_letter_code
_entity_poly.pdbx_strand_id
1 'polypeptide(L)'
;MDTLPNHGRIKCSRCFAGGRVEFDKTRRTQGDWRISANPMAWGNSKAQIVVLGFSKGPTQVGALASAPHDEIAYKGGRTSVGKILQHVGVLKFERGETASEAVSRAIVDESGPFHFGSLIRCTVERFDQKDAAWKGSGGGMLDNFVATDFGRSVASNCVIQHLANLPSTTKLVVMFGMGQKLNYVESAFDLYKSARGGQWRRINEVAYTDGKIVVVHVEHFKSLGRLVPDWLDPATERGHYGVMARETVAFALTGVKLMTTSKVTARKAAVPPAPPKKMKSAVPKAIASATSPEDISDVFSRRLSFVLKNGEEVFPVRVKNRQTGLIAFRVSKGGTRGNTKENGLEVEDEMEMVRYVLEMGYSVRASTLDKKTPSLYKPDGRSVAEIRIARK
;
A
#
# COMPACT_ATOMS: atom_id res chain seq x y z
N MET A 1 -12.65 -31.54 -6.72
CA MET A 1 -13.43 -30.82 -5.69
C MET A 1 -13.61 -29.42 -6.22
N ASP A 2 -14.85 -29.07 -6.56
CA ASP A 2 -15.23 -27.80 -7.21
C ASP A 2 -15.67 -26.76 -6.18
N THR A 3 -14.93 -26.64 -5.08
CA THR A 3 -15.29 -25.77 -3.96
C THR A 3 -14.06 -25.08 -3.41
N LEU A 4 -14.17 -23.78 -3.15
CA LEU A 4 -13.21 -23.07 -2.31
C LEU A 4 -13.26 -23.65 -0.88
N PRO A 5 -12.22 -23.46 -0.06
CA PRO A 5 -12.27 -23.86 1.35
C PRO A 5 -13.47 -23.23 2.05
N ASN A 6 -14.08 -23.94 3.00
CA ASN A 6 -15.15 -23.37 3.83
C ASN A 6 -14.62 -22.24 4.71
N HIS A 7 -15.52 -21.37 5.14
CA HIS A 7 -15.25 -20.36 6.15
C HIS A 7 -14.62 -21.01 7.39
N GLY A 8 -13.47 -20.51 7.83
CA GLY A 8 -12.76 -21.02 9.00
C GLY A 8 -11.31 -21.45 8.74
N ARG A 9 -10.81 -22.34 9.60
CA ARG A 9 -9.46 -22.92 9.50
C ARG A 9 -9.42 -24.00 8.43
N ILE A 10 -8.34 -24.02 7.65
CA ILE A 10 -8.14 -25.00 6.58
C ILE A 10 -7.24 -26.12 7.11
N LYS A 11 -7.67 -27.38 6.99
CA LYS A 11 -6.81 -28.53 7.30
C LYS A 11 -5.85 -28.79 6.13
N CYS A 12 -4.69 -28.14 6.12
CA CYS A 12 -3.66 -28.31 5.09
C CYS A 12 -2.26 -28.49 5.71
N SER A 13 -1.58 -29.57 5.31
CA SER A 13 -0.22 -29.92 5.75
C SER A 13 0.77 -30.08 4.59
N ARG A 14 0.34 -29.79 3.34
CA ARG A 14 1.03 -30.14 2.10
C ARG A 14 2.50 -29.71 2.05
N CYS A 15 2.83 -28.55 2.61
CA CYS A 15 4.19 -28.00 2.58
C CYS A 15 5.08 -28.41 3.78
N PHE A 16 4.57 -29.21 4.73
CA PHE A 16 5.22 -29.50 6.01
C PHE A 16 5.75 -30.95 6.14
N ALA A 17 6.14 -31.57 5.01
CA ALA A 17 6.91 -32.83 4.96
C ALA A 17 6.30 -34.00 5.78
N GLY A 18 4.98 -34.07 5.91
CA GLY A 18 4.27 -35.21 6.50
C GLY A 18 4.29 -35.30 8.04
N GLY A 19 4.92 -34.36 8.75
CA GLY A 19 4.89 -34.29 10.21
C GLY A 19 3.52 -33.87 10.76
N ARG A 20 3.29 -34.06 12.06
CA ARG A 20 2.12 -33.50 12.76
C ARG A 20 2.16 -31.98 12.65
N VAL A 21 1.15 -31.40 12.01
CA VAL A 21 1.00 -29.94 11.85
C VAL A 21 0.06 -29.41 12.92
N GLU A 22 0.58 -28.54 13.78
CA GLU A 22 -0.17 -27.76 14.76
C GLU A 22 -0.43 -26.35 14.22
N PHE A 23 -1.70 -25.95 14.25
CA PHE A 23 -2.14 -24.66 13.76
C PHE A 23 -1.43 -23.51 14.48
N ASP A 24 -0.89 -22.57 13.69
CA ASP A 24 -0.16 -21.36 14.11
C ASP A 24 1.11 -21.60 14.94
N LYS A 25 1.53 -22.87 15.10
CA LYS A 25 2.74 -23.27 15.84
C LYS A 25 3.79 -23.91 14.95
N THR A 26 3.38 -24.83 14.08
CA THR A 26 4.31 -25.52 13.18
C THR A 26 4.87 -24.55 12.14
N ARG A 27 6.19 -24.54 12.01
CA ARG A 27 6.94 -23.69 11.08
C ARG A 27 7.87 -24.50 10.22
N ARG A 28 8.11 -24.03 9.01
CA ARG A 28 9.16 -24.54 8.13
C ARG A 28 9.98 -23.36 7.63
N THR A 29 11.30 -23.46 7.80
CA THR A 29 12.26 -22.42 7.42
C THR A 29 13.23 -23.00 6.39
N GLN A 30 13.58 -22.21 5.38
CA GLN A 30 14.65 -22.53 4.43
C GLN A 30 15.33 -21.22 4.01
N GLY A 31 16.61 -21.07 4.34
CA GLY A 31 17.32 -19.80 4.21
C GLY A 31 16.64 -18.71 5.02
N ASP A 32 16.51 -17.52 4.42
CA ASP A 32 15.86 -16.35 5.03
C ASP A 32 14.33 -16.39 4.95
N TRP A 33 13.72 -17.51 4.54
CA TRP A 33 12.27 -17.61 4.36
C TRP A 33 11.64 -18.61 5.32
N ARG A 34 10.47 -18.26 5.84
CA ARG A 34 9.70 -19.08 6.76
C ARG A 34 8.22 -19.07 6.42
N ILE A 35 7.58 -20.22 6.60
CA ILE A 35 6.12 -20.35 6.61
C ILE A 35 5.62 -20.85 7.95
N SER A 36 4.48 -20.33 8.39
CA SER A 36 3.77 -20.81 9.60
C SER A 36 2.44 -21.46 9.20
N ALA A 37 2.13 -22.63 9.76
CA ALA A 37 0.97 -23.43 9.40
C ALA A 37 -0.35 -22.85 9.97
N ASN A 38 -0.89 -21.83 9.33
CA ASN A 38 -2.14 -21.18 9.76
C ASN A 38 -3.09 -20.83 8.59
N PRO A 39 -3.37 -21.77 7.66
CA PRO A 39 -4.25 -21.49 6.53
C PRO A 39 -5.70 -21.31 6.99
N MET A 40 -6.34 -20.27 6.45
CA MET A 40 -7.71 -19.86 6.78
C MET A 40 -8.40 -19.28 5.55
N ALA A 41 -9.72 -19.32 5.55
CA ALA A 41 -10.62 -18.77 4.55
C ALA A 41 -11.84 -18.10 5.20
N TRP A 42 -12.48 -17.19 4.48
CA TRP A 42 -13.69 -16.49 4.91
C TRP A 42 -14.66 -16.36 3.74
N GLY A 43 -15.94 -16.17 4.05
CA GLY A 43 -17.02 -16.03 3.09
C GLY A 43 -17.42 -17.35 2.41
N ASN A 44 -18.11 -17.22 1.27
CA ASN A 44 -18.79 -18.30 0.57
C ASN A 44 -17.83 -19.26 -0.15
N SER A 45 -17.96 -20.57 0.05
CA SER A 45 -17.13 -21.60 -0.62
C SER A 45 -17.49 -21.83 -2.10
N LYS A 46 -18.59 -21.23 -2.59
CA LYS A 46 -19.06 -21.22 -3.98
C LYS A 46 -19.12 -19.81 -4.58
N ALA A 47 -18.35 -18.87 -4.01
CA ALA A 47 -18.35 -17.46 -4.38
C ALA A 47 -18.12 -17.20 -5.87
N GLN A 48 -18.74 -16.14 -6.38
CA GLN A 48 -18.48 -15.60 -7.72
C GLN A 48 -17.15 -14.82 -7.77
N ILE A 49 -16.79 -14.17 -6.66
CA ILE A 49 -15.64 -13.27 -6.53
C ILE A 49 -14.71 -13.78 -5.43
N VAL A 50 -13.45 -14.01 -5.77
CA VAL A 50 -12.40 -14.41 -4.82
C VAL A 50 -11.46 -13.23 -4.58
N VAL A 51 -11.25 -12.83 -3.34
CA VAL A 51 -10.41 -11.70 -2.95
C VAL A 51 -9.18 -12.20 -2.19
N LEU A 52 -8.00 -11.97 -2.77
CA LEU A 52 -6.74 -12.53 -2.28
C LEU A 52 -5.73 -11.43 -1.93
N GLY A 53 -5.13 -11.52 -0.73
CA GLY A 53 -3.82 -10.91 -0.45
C GLY A 53 -2.66 -11.86 -0.83
N PHE A 54 -1.41 -11.43 -0.58
CA PHE A 54 -0.24 -12.28 -0.76
C PHE A 54 -0.21 -13.47 0.23
N SER A 55 -0.08 -13.15 1.51
CA SER A 55 -0.08 -14.08 2.64
C SER A 55 -0.74 -13.40 3.84
N LYS A 56 -0.94 -14.14 4.92
CA LYS A 56 -1.21 -13.52 6.23
C LYS A 56 0.04 -12.76 6.69
N GLY A 57 -0.16 -11.59 7.29
CA GLY A 57 0.92 -10.80 7.88
C GLY A 57 1.56 -11.49 9.08
N PRO A 58 2.70 -10.96 9.58
CA PRO A 58 3.31 -11.51 10.78
C PRO A 58 2.34 -11.25 11.94
N THR A 59 1.85 -12.32 12.52
CA THR A 59 1.10 -12.24 13.78
C THR A 59 2.08 -12.70 14.85
N GLN A 60 2.08 -12.07 16.02
CA GLN A 60 2.80 -12.61 17.18
C GLN A 60 2.43 -14.09 17.32
N VAL A 61 3.43 -14.94 17.59
CA VAL A 61 3.27 -16.41 17.60
C VAL A 61 2.05 -16.81 18.41
N GLY A 62 1.11 -17.57 17.83
CA GLY A 62 -0.07 -18.08 18.52
C GLY A 62 -1.25 -17.11 18.60
N ALA A 63 -1.10 -15.85 18.18
CA ALA A 63 -2.18 -14.87 18.25
C ALA A 63 -3.35 -15.22 17.32
N LEU A 64 -3.15 -16.01 16.25
CA LEU A 64 -4.26 -16.46 15.41
C LEU A 64 -5.02 -17.64 16.02
N ALA A 65 -4.42 -18.35 16.97
CA ALA A 65 -5.10 -19.43 17.66
C ALA A 65 -6.21 -18.90 18.58
N SER A 66 -6.05 -17.69 19.13
CA SER A 66 -6.97 -17.06 20.07
C SER A 66 -7.79 -15.90 19.51
N ALA A 67 -7.40 -15.31 18.37
CA ALA A 67 -8.15 -14.21 17.77
C ALA A 67 -9.51 -14.69 17.22
N PRO A 68 -10.58 -13.88 17.34
CA PRO A 68 -11.83 -14.13 16.65
C PRO A 68 -11.58 -14.24 15.14
N HIS A 69 -12.03 -15.33 14.53
CA HIS A 69 -11.70 -15.68 13.14
C HIS A 69 -12.05 -14.54 12.17
N ASP A 70 -13.22 -13.93 12.34
CA ASP A 70 -13.72 -12.85 11.49
C ASP A 70 -13.06 -11.50 11.71
N GLU A 71 -12.19 -11.35 12.70
CA GLU A 71 -11.41 -10.12 12.92
C GLU A 71 -10.02 -10.19 12.27
N ILE A 72 -9.60 -11.36 11.81
CA ILE A 72 -8.24 -11.58 11.32
C ILE A 72 -8.05 -11.03 9.90
N ALA A 73 -8.99 -11.32 9.00
CA ALA A 73 -8.87 -10.92 7.60
C ALA A 73 -8.80 -9.38 7.48
N TYR A 74 -7.73 -8.92 6.83
CA TYR A 74 -7.46 -7.49 6.56
C TYR A 74 -7.44 -6.60 7.82
N LYS A 75 -7.09 -7.15 8.99
CA LYS A 75 -6.99 -6.41 10.25
C LYS A 75 -6.15 -5.13 10.10
N GLY A 76 -6.73 -4.02 10.56
CA GLY A 76 -6.15 -2.67 10.47
C GLY A 76 -6.13 -2.06 9.07
N GLY A 77 -6.76 -2.68 8.07
CA GLY A 77 -6.75 -2.21 6.68
C GLY A 77 -8.10 -2.27 5.96
N ARG A 78 -9.18 -2.63 6.65
CA ARG A 78 -10.51 -2.83 6.07
C ARG A 78 -11.08 -1.59 5.39
N THR A 79 -10.83 -0.40 5.93
CA THR A 79 -11.26 0.85 5.29
C THR A 79 -10.67 1.00 3.88
N SER A 80 -9.37 0.72 3.71
CA SER A 80 -8.71 0.78 2.39
C SER A 80 -9.20 -0.34 1.47
N VAL A 81 -9.39 -1.57 2.01
CA VAL A 81 -9.97 -2.69 1.26
C VAL A 81 -11.35 -2.29 0.72
N GLY A 82 -12.21 -1.73 1.57
CA GLY A 82 -13.56 -1.33 1.18
C GLY A 82 -13.54 -0.27 0.08
N LYS A 83 -12.71 0.77 0.21
CA LYS A 83 -12.54 1.81 -0.83
C LYS A 83 -12.06 1.23 -2.16
N ILE A 84 -11.08 0.32 -2.12
CA ILE A 84 -10.54 -0.32 -3.33
C ILE A 84 -11.59 -1.21 -4.00
N LEU A 85 -12.28 -2.05 -3.23
CA LEU A 85 -13.32 -2.94 -3.76
C LEU A 85 -14.54 -2.17 -4.28
N GLN A 86 -14.89 -1.06 -3.65
CA GLN A 86 -15.91 -0.14 -4.15
C GLN A 86 -15.47 0.53 -5.45
N HIS A 87 -14.22 1.00 -5.53
CA HIS A 87 -13.68 1.66 -6.71
C HIS A 87 -13.72 0.78 -7.96
N VAL A 88 -13.41 -0.52 -7.81
CA VAL A 88 -13.52 -1.49 -8.93
C VAL A 88 -14.94 -2.01 -9.15
N GLY A 89 -15.90 -1.59 -8.33
CA GLY A 89 -17.32 -1.86 -8.53
C GLY A 89 -17.83 -3.19 -8.00
N VAL A 90 -17.08 -3.91 -7.15
CA VAL A 90 -17.53 -5.20 -6.60
C VAL A 90 -18.25 -5.07 -5.26
N LEU A 91 -17.91 -4.07 -4.44
CA LEU A 91 -18.48 -3.89 -3.11
C LEU A 91 -19.33 -2.61 -3.05
N LYS A 92 -20.59 -2.75 -2.64
CA LYS A 92 -21.50 -1.62 -2.40
C LYS A 92 -21.61 -1.37 -0.91
N PHE A 93 -21.68 -0.09 -0.53
CA PHE A 93 -21.92 0.31 0.85
C PHE A 93 -23.40 0.60 1.03
N GLU A 94 -23.96 0.13 2.13
CA GLU A 94 -25.31 0.45 2.55
C GLU A 94 -25.38 1.89 3.09
N ARG A 95 -26.58 2.45 3.19
CA ARG A 95 -26.76 3.83 3.66
C ARG A 95 -26.28 3.94 5.11
N GLY A 96 -25.29 4.81 5.34
CA GLY A 96 -24.70 5.02 6.67
C GLY A 96 -23.62 4.00 7.05
N GLU A 97 -23.35 3.00 6.21
CA GLU A 97 -22.31 2.00 6.43
C GLU A 97 -20.93 2.56 6.06
N THR A 98 -19.94 2.36 6.93
CA THR A 98 -18.55 2.67 6.64
C THR A 98 -17.92 1.60 5.74
N ALA A 99 -16.84 1.97 5.03
CA ALA A 99 -16.09 1.03 4.19
C ALA A 99 -15.57 -0.20 4.98
N SER A 100 -15.25 -0.04 6.27
CA SER A 100 -14.78 -1.15 7.11
C SER A 100 -15.91 -2.09 7.51
N GLU A 101 -17.10 -1.56 7.79
CA GLU A 101 -18.29 -2.36 8.10
C GLU A 101 -18.71 -3.17 6.88
N ALA A 102 -18.75 -2.57 5.69
CA ALA A 102 -19.05 -3.28 4.44
C ALA A 102 -18.12 -4.47 4.18
N VAL A 103 -16.82 -4.31 4.44
CA VAL A 103 -15.85 -5.42 4.33
C VAL A 103 -16.10 -6.47 5.41
N SER A 104 -16.42 -6.06 6.63
CA SER A 104 -16.69 -6.98 7.74
C SER A 104 -17.95 -7.83 7.46
N ARG A 105 -19.02 -7.20 6.96
CA ARG A 105 -20.23 -7.87 6.49
C ARG A 105 -19.93 -8.87 5.38
N ALA A 106 -19.14 -8.47 4.38
CA ALA A 106 -18.77 -9.37 3.29
C ALA A 106 -17.93 -10.57 3.77
N ILE A 107 -17.06 -10.39 4.77
CA ILE A 107 -16.20 -11.46 5.33
C ILE A 107 -17.04 -12.55 6.00
N VAL A 108 -18.05 -12.18 6.78
CA VAL A 108 -18.88 -13.12 7.54
C VAL A 108 -19.97 -13.78 6.70
N ASP A 109 -20.31 -13.19 5.55
CA ASP A 109 -21.37 -13.70 4.68
C ASP A 109 -20.92 -14.96 3.90
N GLU A 110 -21.28 -16.13 4.43
CA GLU A 110 -21.04 -17.44 3.81
C GLU A 110 -21.96 -17.74 2.61
N SER A 111 -22.96 -16.90 2.36
CA SER A 111 -23.92 -17.06 1.25
C SER A 111 -23.72 -16.03 0.12
N GLY A 112 -22.99 -14.96 0.41
CA GLY A 112 -22.75 -13.83 -0.49
C GLY A 112 -21.82 -14.12 -1.67
N PRO A 113 -21.52 -13.11 -2.48
CA PRO A 113 -20.74 -13.29 -3.70
C PRO A 113 -19.23 -13.44 -3.45
N PHE A 114 -18.76 -13.24 -2.22
CA PHE A 114 -17.35 -13.14 -1.89
C PHE A 114 -16.78 -14.36 -1.18
N HIS A 115 -15.53 -14.67 -1.52
CA HIS A 115 -14.63 -15.52 -0.76
C HIS A 115 -13.33 -14.75 -0.50
N PHE A 116 -12.82 -14.78 0.72
CA PHE A 116 -11.57 -14.11 1.06
C PHE A 116 -10.47 -15.09 1.44
N GLY A 117 -9.23 -14.73 1.10
CA GLY A 117 -8.06 -15.39 1.61
C GLY A 117 -6.76 -14.81 1.08
N SER A 118 -5.80 -15.68 0.82
CA SER A 118 -4.48 -15.28 0.33
C SER A 118 -3.97 -16.25 -0.73
N LEU A 119 -3.17 -15.75 -1.67
CA LEU A 119 -2.50 -16.54 -2.70
C LEU A 119 -1.70 -17.68 -2.07
N ILE A 120 -0.94 -17.36 -1.02
CA ILE A 120 -0.30 -18.33 -0.14
C ILE A 120 -1.09 -18.39 1.15
N ARG A 121 -1.71 -19.53 1.46
CA ARG A 121 -2.67 -19.64 2.58
C ARG A 121 -2.01 -19.53 3.95
N CYS A 122 -0.76 -19.97 4.06
CA CYS A 122 0.05 -19.84 5.27
C CYS A 122 0.64 -18.42 5.40
N THR A 123 0.98 -18.00 6.61
CA THR A 123 1.85 -16.82 6.83
C THR A 123 3.21 -17.08 6.19
N VAL A 124 3.71 -16.09 5.45
CA VAL A 124 5.06 -16.08 4.87
C VAL A 124 5.84 -14.95 5.50
N GLU A 125 7.07 -15.23 5.91
CA GLU A 125 7.96 -14.26 6.51
C GLU A 125 9.35 -14.36 5.89
N ARG A 126 10.00 -13.21 5.75
CA ARG A 126 11.42 -13.09 5.41
C ARG A 126 12.21 -12.62 6.63
N PHE A 127 13.35 -13.21 6.90
CA PHE A 127 14.26 -12.71 7.92
C PHE A 127 14.93 -11.41 7.45
N ASP A 128 14.77 -10.36 8.24
CA ASP A 128 15.48 -9.10 8.06
C ASP A 128 16.72 -9.11 8.94
N GLN A 129 17.89 -9.18 8.30
CA GLN A 129 19.17 -9.25 8.99
C GLN A 129 19.52 -7.95 9.75
N LYS A 130 18.99 -6.80 9.33
CA LYS A 130 19.29 -5.51 9.98
C LYS A 130 18.56 -5.40 11.31
N ASP A 131 17.29 -5.80 11.32
CA ASP A 131 16.44 -5.73 12.51
C ASP A 131 16.45 -7.04 13.32
N ALA A 132 17.20 -8.05 12.85
CA ALA A 132 17.23 -9.42 13.39
C ALA A 132 15.81 -9.99 13.62
N ALA A 133 14.89 -9.72 12.70
CA ALA A 133 13.46 -9.97 12.89
C ALA A 133 12.80 -10.58 11.65
N TRP A 134 11.78 -11.40 11.87
CA TRP A 134 10.95 -11.96 10.80
C TRP A 134 9.88 -10.96 10.37
N LYS A 135 9.82 -10.67 9.07
CA LYS A 135 8.87 -9.70 8.49
C LYS A 135 7.97 -10.39 7.48
N GLY A 136 6.66 -10.26 7.66
CA GLY A 136 5.63 -10.70 6.69
C GLY A 136 5.11 -9.56 5.81
N SER A 137 5.85 -8.46 5.71
CA SER A 137 5.51 -7.30 4.89
C SER A 137 6.79 -6.64 4.36
N GLY A 138 6.67 -5.93 3.23
CA GLY A 138 7.78 -5.23 2.60
C GLY A 138 7.73 -5.31 1.07
N GLY A 139 8.54 -4.49 0.41
CA GLY A 139 8.75 -4.59 -1.04
C GLY A 139 9.42 -5.92 -1.38
N GLY A 140 8.97 -6.56 -2.46
CA GLY A 140 9.62 -7.77 -2.96
C GLY A 140 9.16 -9.08 -2.34
N MET A 141 8.08 -9.11 -1.53
CA MET A 141 7.72 -10.32 -0.77
C MET A 141 7.30 -11.50 -1.66
N LEU A 142 6.55 -11.26 -2.75
CA LEU A 142 6.13 -12.34 -3.65
C LEU A 142 7.26 -12.74 -4.59
N ASP A 143 7.78 -11.80 -5.37
CA ASP A 143 8.79 -11.99 -6.40
C ASP A 143 10.07 -12.62 -5.83
N ASN A 144 10.59 -12.12 -4.71
CA ASN A 144 11.78 -12.72 -4.09
C ASN A 144 11.47 -14.08 -3.45
N PHE A 145 10.24 -14.33 -2.99
CA PHE A 145 9.88 -15.63 -2.42
C PHE A 145 9.83 -16.69 -3.53
N VAL A 146 9.11 -16.43 -4.62
CA VAL A 146 8.95 -17.37 -5.74
C VAL A 146 10.22 -17.53 -6.61
N ALA A 147 11.18 -16.62 -6.46
CA ALA A 147 12.51 -16.77 -7.02
C ALA A 147 13.31 -17.93 -6.38
N THR A 148 12.97 -18.33 -5.14
CA THR A 148 13.59 -19.49 -4.46
C THR A 148 12.85 -20.78 -4.78
N ASP A 149 13.54 -21.93 -4.78
CA ASP A 149 12.89 -23.24 -4.96
C ASP A 149 11.86 -23.53 -3.85
N PHE A 150 12.19 -23.15 -2.62
CA PHE A 150 11.29 -23.27 -1.48
C PHE A 150 10.00 -22.50 -1.71
N GLY A 151 10.11 -21.20 -2.01
CA GLY A 151 8.94 -20.35 -2.16
C GLY A 151 8.14 -20.67 -3.42
N ARG A 152 8.81 -21.04 -4.52
CA ARG A 152 8.13 -21.53 -5.74
C ARG A 152 7.32 -22.79 -5.45
N SER A 153 7.90 -23.76 -4.73
CA SER A 153 7.22 -25.00 -4.35
C SER A 153 6.01 -24.73 -3.46
N VAL A 154 6.16 -23.89 -2.43
CA VAL A 154 5.06 -23.52 -1.52
C VAL A 154 3.94 -22.78 -2.25
N ALA A 155 4.28 -21.78 -3.06
CA ALA A 155 3.31 -20.98 -3.79
C ALA A 155 2.57 -21.83 -4.84
N SER A 156 3.28 -22.68 -5.58
CA SER A 156 2.68 -23.60 -6.55
C SER A 156 1.74 -24.59 -5.87
N ASN A 157 2.13 -25.15 -4.71
CA ASN A 157 1.26 -26.02 -3.92
C ASN A 157 -0.04 -25.31 -3.50
N CYS A 158 0.02 -24.04 -3.10
CA CYS A 158 -1.18 -23.27 -2.75
C CYS A 158 -2.08 -23.00 -3.96
N VAL A 159 -1.49 -22.62 -5.11
CA VAL A 159 -2.25 -22.38 -6.34
C VAL A 159 -2.90 -23.68 -6.84
N ILE A 160 -2.15 -24.78 -6.88
CA ILE A 160 -2.67 -26.11 -7.27
C ILE A 160 -3.80 -26.52 -6.32
N GLN A 161 -3.59 -26.44 -5.02
CA GLN A 161 -4.53 -26.95 -4.03
C GLN A 161 -5.82 -26.13 -3.95
N HIS A 162 -5.72 -24.80 -4.04
CA HIS A 162 -6.83 -23.91 -3.66
C HIS A 162 -7.37 -23.06 -4.81
N LEU A 163 -6.65 -23.00 -5.92
CA LEU A 163 -7.01 -22.17 -7.07
C LEU A 163 -7.09 -22.95 -8.37
N ALA A 164 -6.63 -24.20 -8.47
CA ALA A 164 -6.70 -24.98 -9.72
C ALA A 164 -8.11 -25.49 -10.07
N ASN A 165 -8.95 -25.72 -9.08
CA ASN A 165 -10.33 -26.20 -9.28
C ASN A 165 -11.31 -25.28 -8.56
N LEU A 166 -11.41 -24.05 -9.07
CA LEU A 166 -12.39 -23.09 -8.57
C LEU A 166 -13.81 -23.52 -8.96
N PRO A 167 -14.82 -23.20 -8.14
CA PRO A 167 -16.23 -23.36 -8.50
C PRO A 167 -16.54 -22.78 -9.88
N SER A 168 -17.44 -23.40 -10.64
CA SER A 168 -17.89 -22.89 -11.94
C SER A 168 -18.57 -21.52 -11.86
N THR A 169 -19.10 -21.19 -10.67
CA THR A 169 -19.66 -19.88 -10.32
C THR A 169 -18.59 -18.81 -10.20
N THR A 170 -17.34 -19.15 -9.86
CA THR A 170 -16.25 -18.19 -9.74
C THR A 170 -15.88 -17.62 -11.11
N LYS A 171 -15.97 -16.30 -11.25
CA LYS A 171 -15.64 -15.56 -12.48
C LYS A 171 -14.44 -14.64 -12.31
N LEU A 172 -14.23 -14.13 -11.10
CA LEU A 172 -13.27 -13.07 -10.82
C LEU A 172 -12.39 -13.42 -9.62
N VAL A 173 -11.09 -13.18 -9.76
CA VAL A 173 -10.13 -13.13 -8.66
C VAL A 173 -9.57 -11.70 -8.57
N VAL A 174 -9.82 -11.02 -7.45
CA VAL A 174 -9.21 -9.72 -7.13
C VAL A 174 -7.97 -9.97 -6.28
N MET A 175 -6.80 -9.60 -6.80
CA MET A 175 -5.50 -9.80 -6.16
C MET A 175 -4.95 -8.47 -5.63
N PHE A 176 -4.81 -8.35 -4.31
CA PHE A 176 -4.19 -7.19 -3.67
C PHE A 176 -2.67 -7.22 -3.83
N GLY A 177 -2.15 -6.33 -4.66
CA GLY A 177 -0.73 -6.15 -4.90
C GLY A 177 -0.42 -5.94 -6.38
N MET A 178 0.26 -4.84 -6.68
CA MET A 178 0.89 -4.60 -7.99
C MET A 178 2.41 -4.58 -7.90
N GLY A 179 2.95 -4.27 -6.72
CA GLY A 179 4.39 -4.09 -6.52
C GLY A 179 4.92 -2.84 -7.22
N GLN A 180 6.25 -2.75 -7.32
CA GLN A 180 6.93 -1.67 -8.03
C GLN A 180 7.09 -2.07 -9.49
N LYS A 181 6.76 -1.17 -10.43
CA LYS A 181 6.81 -1.46 -11.87
C LYS A 181 6.10 -2.77 -12.26
N LEU A 182 4.99 -3.07 -11.58
CA LEU A 182 4.15 -4.26 -11.81
C LEU A 182 4.82 -5.62 -11.57
N ASN A 183 5.97 -5.68 -10.89
CA ASN A 183 6.71 -6.93 -10.65
C ASN A 183 5.88 -8.02 -9.92
N TYR A 184 4.96 -7.61 -9.05
CA TYR A 184 4.06 -8.54 -8.38
C TYR A 184 3.04 -9.14 -9.35
N VAL A 185 2.56 -8.34 -10.32
CA VAL A 185 1.62 -8.81 -11.35
C VAL A 185 2.30 -9.84 -12.23
N GLU A 186 3.52 -9.58 -12.69
CA GLU A 186 4.32 -10.52 -13.49
C GLU A 186 4.56 -11.84 -12.75
N SER A 187 5.03 -11.77 -11.52
CA SER A 187 5.32 -12.96 -10.71
C SER A 187 4.06 -13.79 -10.43
N ALA A 188 2.92 -13.13 -10.19
CA ALA A 188 1.65 -13.83 -10.00
C ALA A 188 1.16 -14.48 -11.30
N PHE A 189 1.25 -13.77 -12.42
CA PHE A 189 0.87 -14.29 -13.73
C PHE A 189 1.65 -15.56 -14.09
N ASP A 190 2.97 -15.54 -13.92
CA ASP A 190 3.82 -16.71 -14.17
C ASP A 190 3.49 -17.89 -13.25
N LEU A 191 3.18 -17.61 -11.99
CA LEU A 191 2.74 -18.62 -11.04
C LEU A 191 1.38 -19.23 -11.45
N TYR A 192 0.41 -18.42 -11.85
CA TYR A 192 -0.87 -18.92 -12.38
C TYR A 192 -0.67 -19.78 -13.63
N LYS A 193 0.12 -19.28 -14.58
CA LYS A 193 0.43 -19.98 -15.83
C LYS A 193 1.07 -21.34 -15.60
N SER A 194 2.02 -21.43 -14.66
CA SER A 194 2.74 -22.66 -14.37
C SER A 194 1.97 -23.64 -13.47
N ALA A 195 1.23 -23.15 -12.47
CA ALA A 195 0.65 -24.00 -11.42
C ALA A 195 -0.85 -24.27 -11.56
N ARG A 196 -1.63 -23.35 -12.14
CA ARG A 196 -3.09 -23.56 -12.32
C ARG A 196 -3.41 -24.35 -13.60
N GLY A 197 -2.52 -24.35 -14.58
CA GLY A 197 -2.78 -24.87 -15.92
C GLY A 197 -3.77 -23.99 -16.71
N GLY A 198 -4.05 -24.34 -17.97
CA GLY A 198 -4.93 -23.56 -18.86
C GLY A 198 -4.19 -22.59 -19.77
N GLN A 199 -4.93 -21.97 -20.71
CA GLN A 199 -4.37 -21.08 -21.73
C GLN A 199 -4.44 -19.62 -21.26
N TRP A 200 -3.46 -19.25 -20.44
CA TRP A 200 -3.37 -17.91 -19.85
C TRP A 200 -2.92 -16.85 -20.86
N ARG A 201 -3.66 -15.75 -20.91
CA ARG A 201 -3.33 -14.55 -21.70
C ARG A 201 -3.57 -13.27 -20.90
N ARG A 202 -2.80 -12.24 -21.23
CA ARG A 202 -2.99 -10.88 -20.70
C ARG A 202 -4.26 -10.26 -21.29
N ILE A 203 -4.99 -9.54 -20.45
CA ILE A 203 -6.07 -8.64 -20.87
C ILE A 203 -5.51 -7.22 -20.99
N ASN A 204 -4.77 -6.78 -19.97
CA ASN A 204 -4.04 -5.52 -19.90
C ASN A 204 -2.87 -5.67 -18.90
N GLU A 205 -2.29 -4.55 -18.49
CA GLU A 205 -1.12 -4.52 -17.61
C GLU A 205 -1.39 -5.07 -16.20
N VAL A 206 -2.64 -5.02 -15.72
CA VAL A 206 -3.02 -5.46 -14.36
C VAL A 206 -3.93 -6.68 -14.34
N ALA A 207 -4.25 -7.27 -15.49
CA ALA A 207 -5.21 -8.37 -15.56
C ALA A 207 -4.91 -9.42 -16.64
N TYR A 208 -5.37 -10.64 -16.37
CA TYR A 208 -5.17 -11.81 -17.24
C TYR A 208 -6.26 -12.85 -17.03
N THR A 209 -6.40 -13.78 -17.99
CA THR A 209 -7.46 -14.78 -18.01
C THR A 209 -7.03 -16.07 -18.69
N ASP A 210 -7.60 -17.19 -18.26
CA ASP A 210 -7.55 -18.50 -18.94
C ASP A 210 -8.82 -18.78 -19.77
N GLY A 211 -9.72 -17.80 -19.91
CA GLY A 211 -11.03 -17.92 -20.52
C GLY A 211 -12.14 -18.43 -19.59
N LYS A 212 -11.80 -18.95 -18.39
CA LYS A 212 -12.77 -19.42 -17.39
C LYS A 212 -12.91 -18.41 -16.24
N ILE A 213 -11.79 -17.88 -15.78
CA ILE A 213 -11.73 -16.83 -14.76
C ILE A 213 -10.91 -15.64 -15.26
N VAL A 214 -11.15 -14.49 -14.64
CA VAL A 214 -10.32 -13.30 -14.80
C VAL A 214 -9.62 -13.02 -13.47
N VAL A 215 -8.31 -12.77 -13.52
CA VAL A 215 -7.54 -12.28 -12.38
C VAL A 215 -7.25 -10.80 -12.63
N VAL A 216 -7.59 -9.95 -11.66
CA VAL A 216 -7.36 -8.50 -11.71
C VAL A 216 -6.55 -8.10 -10.48
N HIS A 217 -5.45 -7.40 -10.70
CA HIS A 217 -4.62 -6.83 -9.65
C HIS A 217 -5.11 -5.44 -9.27
N VAL A 218 -5.13 -5.17 -7.96
CA VAL A 218 -5.45 -3.87 -7.36
C VAL A 218 -4.31 -3.43 -6.45
N GLU A 219 -4.26 -2.14 -6.11
CA GLU A 219 -3.26 -1.64 -5.16
C GLU A 219 -3.35 -2.38 -3.82
N HIS A 220 -2.21 -2.66 -3.19
CA HIS A 220 -2.21 -3.33 -1.89
C HIS A 220 -2.80 -2.38 -0.83
N PHE A 221 -3.74 -2.87 -0.03
CA PHE A 221 -4.50 -2.05 0.93
C PHE A 221 -3.64 -1.43 2.06
N LYS A 222 -2.43 -1.96 2.29
CA LYS A 222 -1.41 -1.39 3.19
C LYS A 222 -0.24 -0.72 2.45
N SER A 223 -0.38 -0.38 1.16
CA SER A 223 0.64 0.38 0.45
C SER A 223 0.89 1.72 1.15
N LEU A 224 2.16 2.08 1.29
CA LEU A 224 2.59 3.26 2.05
C LEU A 224 2.40 4.55 1.25
N GLY A 225 2.24 5.67 1.97
CA GLY A 225 2.16 6.99 1.36
C GLY A 225 0.92 7.17 0.50
N ARG A 226 1.10 7.78 -0.68
CA ARG A 226 0.01 8.15 -1.60
C ARG A 226 -0.44 7.07 -2.57
N LEU A 227 0.15 5.87 -2.53
CA LEU A 227 -0.14 4.83 -3.52
C LEU A 227 -1.63 4.45 -3.62
N VAL A 228 -2.34 4.30 -2.49
CA VAL A 228 -3.79 4.02 -2.52
C VAL A 228 -4.57 5.25 -2.99
N PRO A 229 -4.39 6.47 -2.43
CA PRO A 229 -5.02 7.69 -2.95
C PRO A 229 -4.81 7.90 -4.45
N ASP A 230 -3.56 7.79 -4.93
CA ASP A 230 -3.22 8.01 -6.33
C ASP A 230 -3.85 6.92 -7.21
N TRP A 231 -3.86 5.66 -6.78
CA TRP A 231 -4.53 4.59 -7.52
C TRP A 231 -6.06 4.78 -7.61
N LEU A 232 -6.68 5.43 -6.63
CA LEU A 232 -8.10 5.78 -6.66
C LEU A 232 -8.40 7.02 -7.52
N ASP A 233 -7.40 7.84 -7.81
CA ASP A 233 -7.51 9.08 -8.58
C ASP A 233 -7.12 8.85 -10.04
N PRO A 234 -8.07 8.84 -10.99
CA PRO A 234 -7.81 8.57 -12.40
C PRO A 234 -6.90 9.61 -13.07
N ALA A 235 -6.66 10.77 -12.44
CA ALA A 235 -5.74 11.78 -12.96
C ALA A 235 -4.25 11.42 -12.77
N THR A 236 -3.93 10.41 -11.96
CA THR A 236 -2.55 10.00 -11.71
C THR A 236 -2.13 8.83 -12.60
N GLU A 237 -0.81 8.66 -12.78
CA GLU A 237 -0.26 7.50 -13.47
C GLU A 237 -0.70 6.18 -12.80
N ARG A 238 -0.80 6.17 -11.46
CA ARG A 238 -1.26 4.99 -10.71
C ARG A 238 -2.76 4.75 -10.90
N GLY A 239 -3.53 5.82 -11.06
CA GLY A 239 -4.98 5.80 -11.31
C GLY A 239 -5.37 5.17 -12.63
N HIS A 240 -4.52 5.27 -13.66
CA HIS A 240 -4.73 4.54 -14.91
C HIS A 240 -4.86 3.03 -14.69
N TYR A 241 -4.07 2.44 -13.78
CA TYR A 241 -4.22 1.05 -13.38
C TYR A 241 -5.53 0.78 -12.64
N GLY A 242 -6.01 1.73 -11.84
CA GLY A 242 -7.32 1.65 -11.17
C GLY A 242 -8.48 1.60 -12.16
N VAL A 243 -8.42 2.44 -13.20
CA VAL A 243 -9.40 2.43 -14.29
C VAL A 243 -9.36 1.11 -15.06
N MET A 244 -8.18 0.62 -15.46
CA MET A 244 -8.02 -0.68 -16.13
C MET A 244 -8.59 -1.83 -15.29
N ALA A 245 -8.33 -1.83 -13.98
CA ALA A 245 -8.85 -2.82 -13.05
C ALA A 245 -10.39 -2.79 -13.02
N ARG A 246 -10.98 -1.60 -12.87
CA ARG A 246 -12.45 -1.42 -12.85
C ARG A 246 -13.11 -1.89 -14.14
N GLU A 247 -12.57 -1.51 -15.30
CA GLU A 247 -13.10 -1.94 -16.61
C GLU A 247 -13.03 -3.46 -16.77
N THR A 248 -11.93 -4.06 -16.32
CA THR A 248 -11.75 -5.52 -16.40
C THR A 248 -12.67 -6.28 -15.45
N VAL A 249 -12.92 -5.74 -14.26
CA VAL A 249 -13.92 -6.29 -13.33
C VAL A 249 -15.31 -6.25 -13.94
N ALA A 250 -15.70 -5.13 -14.55
CA ALA A 250 -16.99 -5.02 -15.24
C ALA A 250 -17.11 -6.06 -16.37
N PHE A 251 -16.07 -6.23 -17.19
CA PHE A 251 -16.00 -7.28 -18.21
C PHE A 251 -16.18 -8.69 -17.62
N ALA A 252 -15.46 -9.00 -16.54
CA ALA A 252 -15.49 -10.33 -15.92
C ALA A 252 -16.88 -10.70 -15.35
N LEU A 253 -17.61 -9.73 -14.81
CA LEU A 253 -18.89 -9.97 -14.14
C LEU A 253 -20.11 -9.84 -15.04
N THR A 254 -20.03 -9.02 -16.11
CA THR A 254 -21.17 -8.77 -17.01
C THR A 254 -21.03 -9.45 -18.37
N GLY A 255 -19.82 -9.89 -18.75
CA GLY A 255 -19.54 -10.44 -20.08
C GLY A 255 -19.53 -9.39 -21.20
N VAL A 256 -19.75 -8.12 -20.90
CA VAL A 256 -19.69 -7.02 -21.89
C VAL A 256 -18.24 -6.86 -22.34
N LYS A 257 -17.97 -7.10 -23.63
CA LYS A 257 -16.64 -6.97 -24.23
C LYS A 257 -16.01 -5.63 -23.87
N LEU A 258 -14.76 -5.66 -23.38
CA LEU A 258 -13.94 -4.47 -23.23
C LEU A 258 -13.94 -3.70 -24.56
N MET A 259 -14.33 -2.43 -24.53
CA MET A 259 -14.08 -1.56 -25.68
C MET A 259 -12.57 -1.46 -25.81
N THR A 260 -12.03 -1.98 -26.91
CA THR A 260 -10.62 -1.79 -27.25
C THR A 260 -10.42 -0.29 -27.42
N THR A 261 -9.86 0.37 -26.41
CA THR A 261 -9.24 1.67 -26.62
C THR A 261 -8.05 1.41 -27.52
N SER A 262 -8.16 1.85 -28.77
CA SER A 262 -7.06 1.93 -29.71
C SER A 262 -5.83 2.44 -28.97
N LYS A 263 -4.69 1.74 -29.16
CA LYS A 263 -3.37 2.12 -28.65
C LYS A 263 -3.28 3.64 -28.54
N VAL A 264 -3.28 4.16 -27.32
CA VAL A 264 -2.67 5.46 -27.07
C VAL A 264 -1.19 5.21 -27.29
N THR A 265 -0.75 5.32 -28.55
CA THR A 265 0.65 5.55 -28.85
C THR A 265 1.06 6.70 -27.98
N ALA A 266 1.99 6.47 -27.05
CA ALA A 266 2.69 7.52 -26.37
C ALA A 266 3.20 8.49 -27.44
N ARG A 267 2.51 9.62 -27.62
CA ARG A 267 3.11 10.75 -28.30
C ARG A 267 4.29 11.11 -27.42
N LYS A 268 5.50 10.78 -27.88
CA LYS A 268 6.72 11.48 -27.49
C LYS A 268 6.36 12.96 -27.47
N ALA A 269 6.31 13.56 -26.28
CA ALA A 269 6.18 15.00 -26.18
C ALA A 269 7.33 15.58 -27.00
N ALA A 270 6.98 16.25 -28.10
CA ALA A 270 7.93 17.05 -28.84
C ALA A 270 8.50 18.07 -27.86
N VAL A 271 9.82 18.13 -27.78
CA VAL A 271 10.55 19.16 -27.05
C VAL A 271 10.07 20.51 -27.58
N PRO A 272 9.53 21.41 -26.74
CA PRO A 272 9.19 22.75 -27.18
C PRO A 272 10.49 23.49 -27.55
N PRO A 273 10.49 24.31 -28.61
CA PRO A 273 11.68 25.06 -29.00
C PRO A 273 12.09 26.02 -27.89
N ALA A 274 13.40 26.17 -27.73
CA ALA A 274 14.01 27.00 -26.69
C ALA A 274 13.45 28.45 -26.73
N PRO A 275 13.17 29.05 -25.56
CA PRO A 275 12.70 30.43 -25.52
C PRO A 275 13.80 31.40 -25.98
N PRO A 276 13.44 32.51 -26.64
CA PRO A 276 14.40 33.45 -27.18
C PRO A 276 15.11 34.22 -26.06
N LYS A 277 16.41 34.47 -26.26
CA LYS A 277 17.24 35.30 -25.39
C LYS A 277 16.59 36.68 -25.22
N LYS A 278 16.21 37.05 -23.99
CA LYS A 278 15.81 38.42 -23.66
C LYS A 278 16.91 39.15 -22.89
N MET A 279 17.09 40.39 -23.34
CA MET A 279 18.04 41.42 -22.93
C MET A 279 17.92 41.78 -21.45
N LYS A 280 19.05 42.27 -20.93
CA LYS A 280 19.19 42.95 -19.64
C LYS A 280 18.27 44.18 -19.60
N SER A 281 17.48 44.33 -18.56
CA SER A 281 17.00 45.64 -18.11
C SER A 281 17.16 45.77 -16.60
N ALA A 282 17.49 46.99 -16.18
CA ALA A 282 17.93 47.37 -14.87
C ALA A 282 16.80 47.45 -13.81
N VAL A 283 17.25 47.49 -12.57
CA VAL A 283 16.56 47.48 -11.26
C VAL A 283 15.72 48.76 -11.06
N PRO A 284 14.70 48.75 -10.16
CA PRO A 284 14.93 49.44 -8.88
C PRO A 284 14.47 48.67 -7.63
N LYS A 285 15.25 48.86 -6.56
CA LYS A 285 14.97 48.52 -5.15
C LYS A 285 13.70 49.24 -4.67
N ALA A 286 12.85 48.53 -3.94
CA ALA A 286 12.03 49.12 -2.88
C ALA A 286 11.85 48.11 -1.74
N ILE A 287 12.27 48.53 -0.55
CA ILE A 287 11.97 47.92 0.76
C ILE A 287 10.82 48.75 1.33
N ALA A 288 9.70 48.10 1.69
CA ALA A 288 8.71 48.54 2.70
C ALA A 288 7.69 47.39 2.84
N SER A 289 7.76 46.59 3.91
CA SER A 289 6.95 46.71 5.14
C SER A 289 5.44 46.67 4.90
N ALA A 290 4.84 45.49 5.13
CA ALA A 290 3.47 45.35 5.58
C ALA A 290 3.42 44.15 6.53
N THR A 291 3.42 44.46 7.82
CA THR A 291 3.12 43.57 8.94
C THR A 291 1.62 43.57 9.15
N SER A 292 0.94 42.48 8.78
CA SER A 292 -0.36 42.12 9.36
C SER A 292 -0.13 41.01 10.41
N PRO A 293 -0.78 41.03 11.59
CA PRO A 293 -0.72 39.94 12.56
C PRO A 293 -1.32 38.63 12.03
N GLU A 294 -2.12 38.69 10.96
CA GLU A 294 -2.84 37.55 10.38
C GLU A 294 -1.93 36.69 9.46
N ASP A 295 -0.90 37.28 8.85
CA ASP A 295 0.05 36.59 7.95
C ASP A 295 1.12 35.75 8.67
N ILE A 296 1.35 35.97 9.97
CA ILE A 296 2.33 35.16 10.73
C ILE A 296 1.77 33.75 10.99
N SER A 297 0.44 33.61 10.91
CA SER A 297 -0.30 32.47 11.43
C SER A 297 -0.44 31.30 10.44
N ASP A 298 -0.02 31.49 9.18
CA ASP A 298 -0.14 30.52 8.08
C ASP A 298 1.21 29.94 7.61
N VAL A 299 2.31 30.47 8.15
CA VAL A 299 3.68 29.99 7.85
C VAL A 299 4.20 29.05 8.92
N PHE A 300 3.72 29.17 10.16
CA PHE A 300 4.09 28.30 11.27
C PHE A 300 3.06 27.19 11.49
N SER A 301 3.56 26.02 11.87
CA SER A 301 2.74 24.92 12.36
C SER A 301 2.08 25.31 13.68
N ARG A 302 0.78 25.06 13.78
CA ARG A 302 -0.03 25.17 14.99
C ARG A 302 -0.22 23.82 15.69
N ARG A 303 0.17 22.72 15.05
CA ARG A 303 -0.09 21.37 15.56
C ARG A 303 1.02 20.79 16.42
N LEU A 304 2.26 21.19 16.19
CA LEU A 304 3.39 20.79 17.01
C LEU A 304 4.40 21.92 17.19
N SER A 305 5.12 21.89 18.33
CA SER A 305 6.28 22.72 18.62
C SER A 305 7.34 21.90 19.37
N PHE A 306 8.59 22.38 19.35
CA PHE A 306 9.69 21.82 20.12
C PHE A 306 10.09 22.82 21.20
N VAL A 307 10.13 22.37 22.45
CA VAL A 307 10.76 23.10 23.54
C VAL A 307 12.21 22.65 23.63
N LEU A 308 13.14 23.59 23.51
CA LEU A 308 14.57 23.34 23.53
C LEU A 308 15.10 23.34 24.96
N LYS A 309 16.27 22.72 25.17
CA LYS A 309 16.91 22.65 26.50
C LYS A 309 17.29 24.00 27.10
N ASN A 310 17.40 25.04 26.27
CA ASN A 310 17.63 26.42 26.73
C ASN A 310 16.33 27.17 27.08
N GLY A 311 15.17 26.50 27.03
CA GLY A 311 13.85 27.08 27.32
C GLY A 311 13.17 27.76 26.14
N GLU A 312 13.82 27.89 24.97
CA GLU A 312 13.18 28.47 23.79
C GLU A 312 12.19 27.47 23.16
N GLU A 313 11.05 27.99 22.67
CA GLU A 313 10.07 27.21 21.92
C GLU A 313 10.13 27.55 20.43
N VAL A 314 10.27 26.52 19.60
CA VAL A 314 10.36 26.66 18.14
C VAL A 314 9.25 25.89 17.44
N PHE A 315 8.73 26.47 16.37
CA PHE A 315 7.61 25.95 15.61
C PHE A 315 8.07 25.58 14.21
N PRO A 316 7.67 24.41 13.67
CA PRO A 316 7.91 24.09 12.28
C PRO A 316 7.41 25.22 11.39
N VAL A 317 8.20 25.58 10.38
CA VAL A 317 7.95 26.74 9.54
C VAL A 317 8.02 26.35 8.07
N ARG A 318 7.05 26.83 7.29
CA ARG A 318 7.07 26.73 5.84
C ARG A 318 8.13 27.67 5.28
N VAL A 319 8.93 27.18 4.34
CA VAL A 319 10.02 27.95 3.75
C VAL A 319 9.78 28.05 2.25
N LYS A 320 9.90 29.26 1.69
CA LYS A 320 9.79 29.47 0.25
C LYS A 320 11.02 28.93 -0.48
N ASN A 321 10.81 28.02 -1.42
CA ASN A 321 11.85 27.58 -2.32
C ASN A 321 12.14 28.68 -3.36
N ARG A 322 13.38 29.20 -3.39
CA ARG A 322 13.79 30.29 -4.29
C ARG A 322 13.77 29.93 -5.78
N GLN A 323 13.82 28.64 -6.13
CA GLN A 323 13.81 28.19 -7.54
C GLN A 323 12.39 27.97 -8.05
N THR A 324 11.52 27.37 -7.24
CA THR A 324 10.16 26.99 -7.65
C THR A 324 9.09 27.96 -7.16
N GLY A 325 9.40 28.79 -6.16
CA GLY A 325 8.43 29.68 -5.51
C GLY A 325 7.52 29.00 -4.49
N LEU A 326 7.56 27.66 -4.36
CA LEU A 326 6.70 26.88 -3.48
C LEU A 326 6.96 27.20 -2.00
N ILE A 327 5.90 27.34 -1.20
CA ILE A 327 5.95 27.57 0.24
C ILE A 327 5.46 26.30 0.95
N ALA A 328 6.39 25.52 1.50
CA ALA A 328 6.07 24.23 2.12
C ALA A 328 6.94 23.99 3.35
N PHE A 329 6.52 23.08 4.22
CA PHE A 329 7.40 22.55 5.27
C PHE A 329 8.51 21.74 4.63
N ARG A 330 9.70 21.84 5.20
CA ARG A 330 10.85 21.05 4.72
C ARG A 330 11.27 20.05 5.76
N VAL A 331 11.11 18.76 5.43
CA VAL A 331 11.48 17.63 6.29
C VAL A 331 12.65 16.84 5.69
N SER A 332 13.46 16.21 6.52
CA SER A 332 14.61 15.38 6.09
C SER A 332 14.87 14.26 7.10
N LYS A 333 15.54 13.17 6.71
CA LYS A 333 15.87 12.06 7.63
C LYS A 333 16.92 12.42 8.72
N GLY A 334 17.47 13.64 8.71
CA GLY A 334 18.57 14.05 9.60
C GLY A 334 19.93 13.45 9.19
N GLY A 335 21.00 13.82 9.92
CA GLY A 335 22.38 13.35 9.67
C GLY A 335 23.25 14.32 8.84
N THR A 336 24.50 13.94 8.58
CA THR A 336 25.46 14.74 7.79
C THR A 336 24.88 15.01 6.40
N ARG A 337 24.79 16.29 5.99
CA ARG A 337 24.13 16.76 4.75
C ARG A 337 22.59 16.74 4.73
N GLY A 338 21.91 16.39 5.81
CA GLY A 338 20.44 16.47 5.91
C GLY A 338 19.86 17.87 5.67
N ASN A 339 20.72 18.90 5.74
CA ASN A 339 20.34 20.29 5.49
C ASN A 339 20.37 20.73 4.01
N THR A 340 20.79 19.86 3.09
CA THR A 340 20.90 20.14 1.65
C THR A 340 19.56 19.99 0.94
N LYS A 341 19.29 20.83 -0.07
CA LYS A 341 18.00 20.84 -0.79
C LYS A 341 17.66 19.48 -1.39
N GLU A 342 18.68 18.78 -1.89
CA GLU A 342 18.58 17.46 -2.52
C GLU A 342 18.07 16.36 -1.58
N ASN A 343 18.25 16.52 -0.26
CA ASN A 343 17.89 15.51 0.74
C ASN A 343 16.67 15.91 1.59
N GLY A 344 16.05 17.06 1.29
CA GLY A 344 14.83 17.52 1.95
C GLY A 344 13.61 17.26 1.09
N LEU A 345 12.52 16.81 1.71
CA LEU A 345 11.19 16.73 1.11
C LEU A 345 10.44 18.02 1.40
N GLU A 346 9.76 18.54 0.40
CA GLU A 346 8.82 19.67 0.52
C GLU A 346 7.42 19.09 0.78
N VAL A 347 6.78 19.51 1.86
CA VAL A 347 5.49 18.99 2.35
C VAL A 347 4.57 20.16 2.63
N GLU A 348 3.52 20.33 1.83
CA GLU A 348 2.58 21.46 1.97
C GLU A 348 1.59 21.24 3.11
N ASP A 349 1.15 19.99 3.30
CA ASP A 349 0.18 19.60 4.31
C ASP A 349 0.82 19.49 5.71
N GLU A 350 0.23 20.20 6.67
CA GLU A 350 0.73 20.26 8.05
C GLU A 350 0.62 18.89 8.76
N MET A 351 -0.41 18.10 8.48
CA MET A 351 -0.60 16.78 9.10
C MET A 351 0.41 15.76 8.57
N GLU A 352 0.73 15.82 7.29
CA GLU A 352 1.78 15.01 6.71
C GLU A 352 3.16 15.39 7.27
N MET A 353 3.43 16.69 7.46
CA MET A 353 4.65 17.15 8.16
C MET A 353 4.71 16.60 9.58
N VAL A 354 3.63 16.68 10.35
CA VAL A 354 3.53 16.12 11.72
C VAL A 354 3.86 14.63 11.70
N ARG A 355 3.33 13.88 10.72
CA ARG A 355 3.59 12.43 10.57
C ARG A 355 5.06 12.13 10.31
N TYR A 356 5.68 12.85 9.38
CA TYR A 356 7.11 12.69 9.09
C TYR A 356 7.95 12.93 10.35
N VAL A 357 7.62 13.98 11.10
CA VAL A 357 8.39 14.39 12.28
C VAL A 357 8.18 13.41 13.43
N LEU A 358 6.94 13.18 13.88
CA LEU A 358 6.65 12.43 15.10
C LEU A 358 6.66 10.91 14.91
N GLU A 359 6.19 10.41 13.77
CA GLU A 359 6.08 8.96 13.55
C GLU A 359 7.29 8.40 12.82
N MET A 360 7.90 9.18 11.91
CA MET A 360 9.01 8.72 11.07
C MET A 360 10.37 9.26 11.52
N GLY A 361 10.43 10.10 12.55
CA GLY A 361 11.67 10.63 13.13
C GLY A 361 12.41 11.64 12.25
N TYR A 362 11.73 12.27 11.28
CA TYR A 362 12.35 13.25 10.40
C TYR A 362 12.64 14.56 11.16
N SER A 363 13.67 15.27 10.70
CA SER A 363 13.93 16.66 11.07
C SER A 363 13.13 17.62 10.21
N VAL A 364 12.54 18.65 10.81
CA VAL A 364 11.83 19.73 10.13
C VAL A 364 12.49 21.08 10.39
N ARG A 365 12.39 22.01 9.43
CA ARG A 365 12.78 23.41 9.68
C ARG A 365 11.84 24.05 10.69
N ALA A 366 12.37 24.54 11.81
CA ALA A 366 11.61 25.26 12.82
C ALA A 366 12.32 26.55 13.25
N SER A 367 11.54 27.50 13.76
CA SER A 367 12.00 28.79 14.25
C SER A 367 11.14 29.26 15.42
N THR A 368 11.72 30.10 16.27
CA THR A 368 10.98 30.95 17.20
C THR A 368 10.07 31.92 16.43
N LEU A 369 8.99 32.39 17.07
CA LEU A 369 7.99 33.29 16.45
C LEU A 369 8.56 34.68 16.11
N ASP A 370 9.61 35.11 16.80
CA ASP A 370 10.40 36.32 16.50
C ASP A 370 11.32 36.17 15.27
N LYS A 371 11.24 35.03 14.56
CA LYS A 371 11.84 34.77 13.23
C LYS A 371 13.37 34.79 13.20
N LYS A 372 14.04 34.18 14.18
CA LYS A 372 15.45 33.79 14.03
C LYS A 372 15.64 32.86 12.81
N THR A 373 16.85 32.78 12.27
CA THR A 373 17.12 31.93 11.10
C THR A 373 16.68 30.47 11.37
N PRO A 374 15.75 29.89 10.59
CA PRO A 374 15.20 28.58 10.88
C PRO A 374 16.28 27.49 10.90
N SER A 375 16.25 26.60 11.88
CA SER A 375 17.16 25.45 11.99
C SER A 375 16.41 24.12 11.90
N LEU A 376 17.11 22.99 11.84
CA LEU A 376 16.50 21.66 11.77
C LEU A 376 16.33 21.06 13.16
N TYR A 377 15.12 20.59 13.45
CA TYR A 377 14.77 19.95 14.72
C TYR A 377 14.02 18.65 14.49
N LYS A 378 14.25 17.65 15.34
CA LYS A 378 13.60 16.33 15.30
C LYS A 378 13.34 15.82 16.72
N PRO A 379 12.42 14.86 16.91
CA PRO A 379 12.02 14.40 18.24
C PRO A 379 13.15 13.96 19.18
N ASP A 380 14.12 13.22 18.66
CA ASP A 380 15.28 12.69 19.39
C ASP A 380 16.53 13.59 19.23
N GLY A 381 16.34 14.86 18.84
CA GLY A 381 17.42 15.82 18.63
C GLY A 381 18.09 16.23 19.95
N ARG A 382 19.42 16.37 19.95
CA ARG A 382 20.20 16.69 21.16
C ARG A 382 19.78 17.98 21.88
N SER A 383 19.25 18.94 21.12
CA SER A 383 18.80 20.25 21.61
C SER A 383 17.33 20.29 22.05
N VAL A 384 16.54 19.26 21.74
CA VAL A 384 15.11 19.18 22.09
C VAL A 384 14.98 18.61 23.50
N ALA A 385 14.18 19.27 24.33
CA ALA A 385 13.82 18.82 25.68
C ALA A 385 12.44 18.16 25.71
N GLU A 386 11.46 18.78 25.02
CA GLU A 386 10.07 18.35 25.00
C GLU A 386 9.45 18.65 23.63
N ILE A 387 8.45 17.87 23.25
CA ILE A 387 7.61 18.12 22.08
C ILE A 387 6.20 18.37 22.57
N ARG A 388 5.64 19.52 22.20
CA ARG A 388 4.25 19.85 22.49
C ARG A 388 3.41 19.61 21.26
N ILE A 389 2.28 18.94 21.46
CA ILE A 389 1.31 18.66 20.41
C ILE A 389 0.03 19.36 20.83
N ALA A 390 -0.44 20.29 19.99
CA ALA A 390 -1.71 20.94 20.24
C ALA A 390 -2.82 19.88 20.15
N ARG A 391 -3.55 19.67 21.25
CA ARG A 391 -4.74 18.83 21.24
C ARG A 391 -5.82 19.54 20.42
N LYS A 392 -6.36 18.85 19.42
CA LYS A 392 -7.61 19.25 18.79
C LYS A 392 -8.77 18.86 19.67
#